data_AF-A0A7J2U8P3-F1
#
_entry.id   AF-A0A7J2U8P3-F1
#
_cell.length_a   1.000
_cell.length_b   1.000
_cell.length_c   1.000
_cell.angle_alpha   90.00
_cell.angle_beta   90.00
_cell.angle_gamma   90.00
#
_symmetry.space_group_name_H-M   'P 1'
#
loop_
_entity.id
_entity.type
_entity.pdbx_description
1 polymer ?
#
loop_
_entity_poly.entity_id
_entity_poly.type
_entity_poly.pdbx_seq_one_letter_code
_entity_poly.pdbx_strand_id
1 'polypeptide(L)'
;MSFPKVSFEESLVKNVVGAGKCVGCGTCVVVCPYGCLELKQGTPTIVKECKNCGICAQVCPQNELVQSKAEASVFGRERRADETFGIYRRLCIARASDPKVRRISQDGGAVTALLLFALEKGIIDGAIVSGLGGIGPSIQFQSLPVRLRR
;
A
#
# COMPACT_ATOMS: atom_id res chain seq x y z
N MET A 1 -6.56 -11.30 20.69
CA MET A 1 -6.88 -9.86 20.62
C MET A 1 -8.35 -9.73 20.29
N SER A 2 -9.14 -9.08 21.15
CA SER A 2 -10.56 -8.84 20.89
C SER A 2 -10.69 -7.41 20.36
N PHE A 3 -11.14 -7.26 19.13
CA PHE A 3 -11.43 -5.96 18.52
C PHE A 3 -12.94 -5.69 18.61
N PRO A 4 -13.37 -4.41 18.52
CA PRO A 4 -14.78 -4.07 18.59
C PRO A 4 -15.55 -4.79 17.47
N LYS A 5 -16.57 -5.56 17.85
CA LYS A 5 -17.51 -6.14 16.91
C LYS A 5 -18.41 -5.03 16.40
N VAL A 6 -18.18 -4.61 15.16
CA VAL A 6 -18.94 -3.56 14.49
C VAL A 6 -19.31 -4.01 13.08
N SER A 7 -20.49 -3.59 12.62
CA SER A 7 -20.92 -3.82 11.24
C SER A 7 -20.11 -2.99 10.24
N PHE A 8 -20.18 -3.33 8.96
CA PHE A 8 -19.52 -2.54 7.91
C PHE A 8 -20.20 -1.17 7.75
N GLU A 9 -21.51 -1.15 7.94
CA GLU A 9 -22.40 0.00 7.85
C GLU A 9 -22.11 1.03 8.94
N GLU A 10 -22.05 0.60 10.20
CA GLU A 10 -21.78 1.49 11.33
C GLU A 10 -20.33 2.00 11.34
N SER A 11 -19.41 1.26 10.71
CA SER A 11 -17.99 1.61 10.64
C SER A 11 -17.63 2.30 9.32
N LEU A 12 -17.25 1.52 8.30
CA LEU A 12 -16.67 2.04 7.07
C LEU A 12 -17.66 2.81 6.20
N VAL A 13 -18.93 2.42 6.15
CA VAL A 13 -19.92 3.21 5.38
C VAL A 13 -20.05 4.60 5.98
N LYS A 14 -20.22 4.69 7.30
CA LYS A 14 -20.37 5.98 7.99
C LYS A 14 -19.09 6.83 7.96
N ASN A 15 -17.96 6.24 8.37
CA ASN A 15 -16.74 7.01 8.69
C ASN A 15 -15.79 7.21 7.51
N VAL A 16 -15.89 6.35 6.48
CA VAL A 16 -14.93 6.31 5.37
C VAL A 16 -15.61 6.56 4.03
N VAL A 17 -16.59 5.73 3.65
CA VAL A 17 -17.26 5.81 2.34
C VAL A 17 -18.14 7.06 2.29
N GLY A 18 -19.06 7.22 3.24
CA GLY A 18 -19.96 8.37 3.34
C GLY A 18 -19.23 9.69 3.60
N ALA A 19 -18.03 9.63 4.19
CA ALA A 19 -17.15 10.78 4.37
C ALA A 19 -16.27 11.09 3.14
N GLY A 20 -16.37 10.32 2.05
CA GLY A 20 -15.57 10.53 0.83
C GLY A 20 -14.08 10.22 0.98
N LYS A 21 -13.67 9.49 2.03
CA LYS A 21 -12.26 9.14 2.30
C LYS A 21 -11.83 7.83 1.63
N CYS A 22 -12.79 7.06 1.08
CA CYS A 22 -12.49 5.79 0.44
C CYS A 22 -11.65 6.00 -0.83
N VAL A 23 -10.52 5.29 -0.91
CA VAL A 23 -9.61 5.30 -2.08
C VAL A 23 -9.72 4.04 -2.95
N GLY A 24 -10.72 3.19 -2.69
CA GLY A 24 -10.97 1.98 -3.48
C GLY A 24 -9.89 0.90 -3.41
N CYS A 25 -9.07 0.85 -2.34
CA CYS A 25 -7.96 -0.08 -2.23
C CYS A 25 -8.36 -1.57 -2.12
N GLY A 26 -9.62 -1.87 -1.80
CA GLY A 26 -10.15 -3.23 -1.73
C GLY A 26 -9.74 -4.06 -0.52
N THR A 27 -8.95 -3.53 0.42
CA THR A 27 -8.49 -4.28 1.60
C THR A 27 -9.66 -4.88 2.39
N CYS A 28 -10.74 -4.11 2.60
CA CYS A 28 -11.94 -4.59 3.30
C CYS A 28 -12.61 -5.80 2.63
N VAL A 29 -12.57 -5.89 1.30
CA VAL A 29 -13.09 -7.02 0.52
C VAL A 29 -12.22 -8.25 0.75
N VAL A 30 -10.89 -8.09 0.63
CA VAL A 30 -9.94 -9.21 0.75
C VAL A 30 -9.94 -9.81 2.15
N VAL A 31 -10.03 -8.99 3.20
CA VAL A 31 -9.95 -9.50 4.59
C VAL A 31 -11.27 -10.04 5.11
N CYS A 32 -12.39 -9.86 4.39
CA CYS A 32 -13.70 -10.29 4.88
C CYS A 32 -13.78 -11.82 4.88
N PRO A 33 -13.78 -12.49 6.05
CA PRO A 33 -13.72 -13.97 6.10
C PRO A 33 -15.02 -14.63 5.62
N TYR A 34 -16.09 -13.85 5.49
CA TYR A 34 -17.42 -14.31 5.06
C TYR A 34 -17.73 -13.93 3.61
N GLY A 35 -16.83 -13.20 2.93
CA GLY A 35 -17.04 -12.73 1.56
C GLY A 35 -18.29 -11.87 1.41
N CYS A 36 -18.54 -10.97 2.37
CA CYS A 36 -19.73 -10.12 2.40
C CYS A 36 -19.65 -8.89 1.50
N LEU A 37 -18.45 -8.55 0.99
CA LEU A 37 -18.18 -7.30 0.29
C LEU A 37 -17.64 -7.56 -1.11
N GLU A 38 -18.00 -6.70 -2.05
CA GLU A 38 -17.44 -6.63 -3.41
C GLU A 38 -17.07 -5.19 -3.76
N LEU A 39 -16.04 -4.99 -4.57
CA LEU A 39 -15.73 -3.69 -5.15
C LEU A 39 -16.60 -3.44 -6.39
N LYS A 40 -17.52 -2.48 -6.32
CA LYS A 40 -18.33 -2.02 -7.45
C LYS A 40 -18.04 -0.55 -7.69
N GLN A 41 -17.67 -0.20 -8.92
CA GLN A 41 -17.31 1.18 -9.31
C GLN A 41 -16.28 1.83 -8.35
N GLY A 42 -15.27 1.06 -7.91
CA GLY A 42 -14.22 1.55 -7.02
C GLY A 42 -14.62 1.69 -5.54
N THR A 43 -15.85 1.32 -5.15
CA THR A 43 -16.33 1.41 -3.76
C THR A 43 -16.81 0.05 -3.25
N PRO A 44 -16.51 -0.33 -2.00
CA PRO A 44 -17.02 -1.57 -1.41
C PRO A 44 -18.54 -1.52 -1.24
N THR A 45 -19.22 -2.58 -1.70
CA THR A 45 -20.66 -2.78 -1.61
C THR A 45 -20.95 -4.12 -0.93
N ILE A 46 -21.97 -4.16 -0.07
CA ILE A 46 -22.41 -5.39 0.59
C ILE A 46 -23.17 -6.27 -0.40
N VAL A 47 -22.78 -7.54 -0.47
CA VAL A 47 -23.41 -8.56 -1.32
C VAL A 47 -23.92 -9.77 -0.53
N LYS A 48 -23.52 -9.91 0.73
CA LYS A 48 -24.06 -10.91 1.67
C LYS A 48 -24.19 -10.29 3.06
N GLU A 49 -25.05 -10.87 3.88
CA GLU A 49 -25.28 -10.44 5.26
C GLU A 49 -23.97 -10.32 6.07
N CYS A 50 -23.70 -9.13 6.61
CA CYS A 50 -22.52 -8.86 7.42
C CYS A 50 -22.61 -9.56 8.78
N LYS A 51 -21.52 -10.20 9.22
CA LYS A 51 -21.45 -10.91 10.52
C LYS A 51 -20.82 -10.09 11.65
N ASN A 52 -20.75 -8.77 11.48
CA ASN A 52 -20.35 -7.80 12.51
C ASN A 52 -19.01 -8.11 13.19
N CYS A 53 -18.05 -8.66 12.45
CA CYS A 53 -16.75 -9.05 12.99
C CYS A 53 -15.78 -7.87 13.15
N GLY A 54 -16.05 -6.71 12.54
CA GLY A 54 -15.22 -5.50 12.66
C GLY A 54 -13.85 -5.51 11.97
N ILE A 55 -13.42 -6.63 11.37
CA ILE A 55 -12.06 -6.74 10.79
C ILE A 55 -11.80 -5.70 9.68
N CYS A 56 -12.81 -5.39 8.87
CA CYS A 56 -12.71 -4.40 7.80
C CYS A 56 -12.40 -2.99 8.35
N ALA A 57 -13.00 -2.62 9.48
CA ALA A 57 -12.77 -1.33 10.14
C ALA A 57 -11.33 -1.22 10.67
N GLN A 58 -10.78 -2.32 11.18
CA GLN A 58 -9.43 -2.36 11.74
C GLN A 58 -8.33 -2.24 10.68
N VAL A 59 -8.54 -2.84 9.50
CA VAL A 59 -7.53 -2.81 8.43
C VAL A 59 -7.63 -1.62 7.52
N CYS A 60 -8.70 -0.82 7.61
CA CYS A 60 -8.89 0.32 6.73
C CYS A 60 -7.98 1.47 7.17
N PRO A 61 -7.01 1.90 6.33
CA PRO A 61 -6.08 2.97 6.70
C PRO A 61 -6.77 4.34 6.81
N GLN A 62 -7.99 4.46 6.31
CA GLN A 62 -8.80 5.68 6.33
C GLN A 62 -9.77 5.74 7.53
N ASN A 63 -9.97 4.62 8.24
CA ASN A 63 -10.89 4.55 9.38
C ASN A 63 -10.22 5.07 10.67
N GLU A 64 -9.02 4.60 10.95
CA GLU A 64 -8.19 5.12 12.04
C GLU A 64 -6.84 5.56 11.47
N LEU A 65 -6.42 6.78 11.79
CA LEU A 65 -5.09 7.27 11.43
C LEU A 65 -4.06 6.61 12.35
N VAL A 66 -3.52 5.48 11.92
CA VAL A 66 -2.50 4.71 12.65
C VAL A 66 -1.10 5.31 12.50
N GLN A 67 -0.98 6.54 11.98
CA GLN A 67 0.30 7.13 11.55
C GLN A 67 1.34 7.16 12.67
N SER A 68 1.02 7.69 13.86
CA SER A 68 1.96 7.72 14.99
C SER A 68 2.44 6.33 15.42
N LYS A 69 1.54 5.34 15.44
CA LYS A 69 1.91 3.95 15.78
C LYS A 69 2.79 3.32 14.71
N ALA A 70 2.51 3.60 13.43
CA ALA A 70 3.35 3.15 12.33
C ALA A 70 4.75 3.78 12.39
N GLU A 71 4.82 5.08 12.68
CA GLU A 71 6.09 5.80 12.87
C GLU A 71 6.89 5.23 14.04
N ALA A 72 6.26 5.04 15.21
CA ALA A 72 6.92 4.44 16.37
C ALA A 72 7.42 3.02 16.09
N SER A 73 6.65 2.21 15.34
CA SER A 73 7.03 0.86 14.95
C SER A 73 8.23 0.82 13.99
N VAL A 74 8.24 1.71 12.98
CA VAL A 74 9.26 1.72 11.91
C VAL A 74 10.53 2.47 12.34
N PHE A 75 10.38 3.58 13.06
CA PHE A 75 11.48 4.51 13.39
C PHE A 75 11.85 4.55 14.87
N GLY A 76 11.11 3.84 15.74
CA GLY A 76 11.33 3.83 17.19
C GLY A 76 10.89 5.10 17.91
N ARG A 77 10.24 6.05 17.21
CA ARG A 77 9.68 7.27 17.78
C ARG A 77 8.57 7.83 16.89
N GLU A 78 7.80 8.75 17.44
CA GLU A 78 6.84 9.56 16.68
C GLU A 78 7.49 10.82 16.11
N ARG A 79 6.92 11.37 15.02
CA ARG A 79 7.39 12.62 14.44
C ARG A 79 7.08 13.81 15.34
N ARG A 80 7.94 14.82 15.32
CA ARG A 80 7.72 16.12 15.99
C ARG A 80 6.88 17.03 15.10
N ALA A 81 6.20 18.01 15.69
CA ALA A 81 5.31 18.92 14.95
C ALA A 81 6.05 19.79 13.91
N ASP A 82 7.36 20.03 14.11
CA ASP A 82 8.24 20.78 13.20
C ASP A 82 8.80 19.92 12.04
N GLU A 83 8.56 18.61 12.04
CA GLU A 83 9.07 17.69 11.01
C GLU A 83 8.13 17.62 9.80
N THR A 84 8.15 18.66 8.97
CA THR A 84 7.27 18.81 7.78
C THR A 84 7.31 17.61 6.82
N PHE A 85 8.50 17.03 6.60
CA PHE A 85 8.67 15.86 5.73
C PHE A 85 8.57 14.52 6.47
N GLY A 86 8.18 14.52 7.75
CA GLY A 86 8.21 13.35 8.61
C GLY A 86 9.61 12.99 9.09
N ILE A 87 9.77 11.75 9.57
CA ILE A 87 11.04 11.25 10.11
C ILE A 87 11.96 10.82 8.96
N TYR A 88 13.14 11.42 8.87
CA TYR A 88 14.16 11.07 7.88
C TYR A 88 15.56 11.06 8.48
N ARG A 89 16.48 10.31 7.85
CA ARG A 89 17.92 10.34 8.17
C ARG A 89 18.68 11.31 7.27
N ARG A 90 18.30 11.38 5.99
CA ARG A 90 18.90 12.25 4.95
C ARG A 90 17.84 12.56 3.89
N LEU A 91 17.85 13.77 3.35
CA LEU A 91 17.14 14.11 2.11
C LEU A 91 18.17 14.33 1.00
N CYS A 92 17.96 13.69 -0.13
CA CYS A 92 18.85 13.76 -1.28
C CYS A 92 18.03 13.88 -2.56
N ILE A 93 18.60 14.54 -3.57
CA ILE A 93 18.11 14.49 -4.95
C ILE A 93 19.00 13.51 -5.72
N ALA A 94 18.38 12.56 -6.42
CA ALA A 94 19.11 11.51 -7.12
C ALA A 94 18.47 11.20 -8.48
N ARG A 95 19.28 10.68 -9.40
CA ARG A 95 18.86 10.12 -10.69
C ARG A 95 19.71 8.91 -11.02
N ALA A 96 19.20 7.99 -11.84
CA ALA A 96 19.96 6.85 -12.32
C ALA A 96 21.20 7.31 -13.11
N SER A 97 22.35 6.68 -12.86
CA SER A 97 23.58 6.92 -13.63
C SER A 97 23.46 6.36 -15.05
N ASP A 98 22.87 5.16 -15.20
CA ASP A 98 22.63 4.51 -16.49
C ASP A 98 21.64 5.33 -17.36
N PRO A 99 22.09 5.85 -18.53
CA PRO A 99 21.23 6.56 -19.47
C PRO A 99 20.03 5.74 -19.96
N LYS A 100 20.15 4.41 -20.08
CA LYS A 100 19.06 3.53 -20.52
C LYS A 100 17.93 3.52 -19.51
N VAL A 101 18.26 3.35 -18.23
CA VAL A 101 17.29 3.38 -17.12
C VAL A 101 16.62 4.75 -17.05
N ARG A 102 17.39 5.85 -17.15
CA ARG A 102 16.84 7.21 -17.16
C ARG A 102 15.81 7.43 -18.26
N ARG A 103 16.06 6.92 -19.46
CA ARG A 103 15.20 7.15 -20.62
C ARG A 103 13.83 6.46 -20.50
N ILE A 104 13.76 5.32 -19.81
CA ILE A 104 12.56 4.48 -19.76
C ILE A 104 11.83 4.53 -18.41
N SER A 105 12.35 5.27 -17.43
CA SER A 105 11.80 5.35 -16.07
C SER A 105 11.25 6.74 -15.76
N GLN A 106 10.31 6.81 -14.82
CA GLN A 106 9.80 8.07 -14.28
C GLN A 106 10.84 8.77 -13.41
N ASP A 107 10.80 10.11 -13.37
CA ASP A 107 11.54 10.98 -12.46
C ASP A 107 13.04 10.69 -12.36
N GLY A 108 13.66 10.37 -13.51
CA GLY A 108 15.09 10.09 -13.59
C GLY A 108 15.50 8.69 -13.10
N GLY A 109 14.55 7.81 -12.79
CA GLY A 109 14.77 6.37 -12.60
C GLY A 109 15.51 5.97 -11.32
N ALA A 110 15.50 6.81 -10.29
CA ALA A 110 16.18 6.51 -9.03
C ALA A 110 15.65 5.22 -8.37
N VAL A 111 14.32 5.05 -8.28
CA VAL A 111 13.69 3.85 -7.72
C VAL A 111 14.03 2.62 -8.56
N THR A 112 13.91 2.72 -9.88
CA THR A 112 14.25 1.61 -10.80
C THR A 112 15.70 1.19 -10.64
N ALA A 113 16.64 2.13 -10.56
CA ALA A 113 18.05 1.82 -10.37
C ALA A 113 18.34 1.11 -9.03
N LEU A 114 17.68 1.52 -7.94
CA LEU A 114 17.81 0.86 -6.63
C LEU A 114 17.26 -0.57 -6.65
N LEU A 115 16.11 -0.78 -7.29
CA LEU A 115 15.51 -2.12 -7.41
C LEU A 115 16.37 -3.05 -8.27
N LEU A 116 16.87 -2.57 -9.42
CA LEU A 116 17.78 -3.34 -10.26
C LEU A 116 19.06 -3.72 -9.52
N PHE A 117 19.69 -2.77 -8.83
CA PHE A 117 20.86 -3.04 -8.01
C PHE A 117 20.56 -4.10 -6.93
N ALA A 118 19.45 -3.98 -6.21
CA ALA A 118 19.07 -4.91 -5.16
C ALA A 118 18.82 -6.33 -5.71
N LEU A 119 18.17 -6.44 -6.86
CA LEU A 119 17.96 -7.72 -7.56
C LEU A 119 19.28 -8.33 -8.03
N GLU A 120 20.12 -7.56 -8.73
CA GLU A 120 21.41 -8.03 -9.26
C GLU A 120 22.40 -8.45 -8.16
N LYS A 121 22.33 -7.81 -7.00
CA LYS A 121 23.14 -8.15 -5.83
C LYS A 121 22.51 -9.23 -4.94
N GLY A 122 21.33 -9.75 -5.28
CA GLY A 122 20.64 -10.76 -4.48
C GLY A 122 20.20 -10.27 -3.10
N ILE A 123 20.03 -8.95 -2.92
CA ILE A 123 19.48 -8.35 -1.69
C ILE A 123 17.98 -8.64 -1.60
N ILE A 124 17.31 -8.71 -2.76
CA ILE A 124 15.90 -9.07 -2.88
C ILE A 124 15.72 -10.13 -3.96
N ASP A 125 14.73 -11.01 -3.75
CA ASP A 125 14.34 -12.05 -4.69
C ASP A 125 13.39 -11.57 -5.79
N GLY A 126 12.66 -10.51 -5.50
CA GLY A 126 11.64 -9.91 -6.35
C GLY A 126 11.15 -8.59 -5.77
N ALA A 127 10.46 -7.83 -6.60
CA ALA A 127 9.84 -6.56 -6.25
C ALA A 127 8.39 -6.53 -6.72
N ILE A 128 7.50 -6.01 -5.88
CA ILE A 128 6.14 -5.67 -6.26
C ILE A 128 6.17 -4.22 -6.75
N VAL A 129 5.81 -4.01 -8.02
CA VAL A 129 5.85 -2.69 -8.66
C VAL A 129 4.53 -2.40 -9.37
N SER A 130 4.26 -1.13 -9.63
CA SER A 130 3.17 -0.73 -10.52
C SER A 130 3.67 -0.71 -11.96
N GLY A 131 2.97 -1.39 -12.86
CA GLY A 131 3.19 -1.36 -14.31
C GLY A 131 1.90 -1.04 -15.06
N LEU A 132 1.95 -0.90 -16.38
CA LEU A 132 0.76 -0.71 -17.20
C LEU A 132 0.25 -2.07 -17.68
N GLY A 133 -1.03 -2.36 -17.44
CA GLY A 133 -1.69 -3.58 -17.89
C GLY A 133 -3.05 -3.26 -18.49
N GLY A 134 -3.20 -3.42 -19.81
CA GLY A 134 -4.45 -3.20 -20.53
C GLY A 134 -5.00 -1.77 -20.43
N ILE A 135 -5.84 -1.51 -19.41
CA ILE A 135 -6.67 -0.30 -19.25
C ILE A 135 -6.23 0.54 -18.01
N GLY A 136 -5.02 0.35 -17.50
CA GLY A 136 -4.55 1.19 -16.37
C GLY A 136 -3.32 0.66 -15.62
N PRO A 137 -3.01 1.28 -14.47
CA PRO A 137 -1.98 0.76 -13.57
C PRO A 137 -2.37 -0.63 -13.05
N SER A 138 -1.41 -1.53 -13.04
CA SER A 138 -1.52 -2.93 -12.64
C SER A 138 -0.38 -3.27 -11.70
N ILE A 139 -0.65 -4.11 -10.70
CA ILE A 139 0.40 -4.63 -9.82
C ILE A 139 1.15 -5.72 -10.60
N GLN A 140 2.46 -5.59 -10.69
CA GLN A 140 3.35 -6.51 -11.39
C GLN A 140 4.37 -7.06 -10.38
N PHE A 141 4.55 -8.37 -10.37
CA PHE A 141 5.64 -9.00 -9.64
C PHE A 141 6.83 -9.17 -10.59
N GLN A 142 7.93 -8.49 -10.29
CA GLN A 142 9.17 -8.58 -11.07
C GLN A 142 10.20 -9.38 -10.27
N SER A 143 10.75 -10.42 -10.87
CA SER A 143 11.85 -11.20 -10.32
C SER A 143 12.89 -11.43 -11.41
N LEU A 144 14.16 -11.57 -11.04
CA LEU A 144 15.15 -12.03 -12.00
C LEU A 144 14.85 -13.48 -12.37
N PRO A 145 14.96 -13.87 -13.66
CA PRO A 145 14.82 -15.26 -14.05
C PRO A 145 15.80 -16.10 -13.23
N VAL A 146 15.31 -17.22 -12.67
CA VAL A 146 16.01 -18.10 -11.72
C VAL A 146 17.44 -18.46 -12.15
N ARG A 147 17.75 -18.42 -13.45
CA ARG A 147 19.08 -18.68 -14.04
C ARG A 147 20.16 -17.62 -13.77
N LEU A 148 19.84 -16.43 -13.26
CA LEU A 148 20.83 -15.39 -12.94
C LEU A 148 21.19 -15.32 -11.44
N ARG A 149 20.64 -16.21 -10.62
CA ARG A 149 21.05 -16.38 -9.23
C ARG A 149 22.36 -17.17 -9.23
N ARG A 150 23.48 -16.46 -9.09
CA ARG A 150 24.78 -17.08 -8.77
C ARG A 150 24.80 -17.57 -7.34
#